data_AF-A0A1S0TGB7-F1
#
_entry.id   AF-A0A1S0TGB7-F1
#
_cell.length_a   1.000
_cell.length_b   1.000
_cell.length_c   1.000
_cell.angle_alpha   90.00
_cell.angle_beta   90.00
_cell.angle_gamma   90.00
#
_symmetry.space_group_name_H-M   'P 1'
#
loop_
_entity.id
_entity.type
_entity.pdbx_description
1 polymer ?
#
loop_
_entity_poly.entity_id
_entity_poly.type
_entity_poly.pdbx_seq_one_letter_code
_entity_poly.pdbx_strand_id
1 'polypeptide(L)'
;MIIQMGRDHGIPGYTAFRSACGLRRPSNFTDLNDIILQSLDLDELVKLYDHIDDVDLFVLGMAERPELGALVGPTFSCIIGKQFQKIRRGDRFWYENFFAPSAFTLEQLEEIRKTTLARIICDNSDNIQQIQPNVFTLADIYG
;
A
#
# COMPACT_ATOMS: atom_id res chain seq x y z
N MET A 1 11.88 -7.30 13.31
CA MET A 1 11.13 -6.47 14.28
C MET A 1 9.62 -6.42 13.97
N ILE A 2 9.20 -6.26 12.71
CA ILE A 2 7.77 -6.12 12.32
C ILE A 2 6.87 -7.26 12.83
N ILE A 3 7.34 -8.51 12.73
CA ILE A 3 6.59 -9.69 13.23
C ILE A 3 6.27 -9.53 14.72
N GLN A 4 7.27 -9.22 15.55
CA GLN A 4 7.06 -9.09 17.00
C GLN A 4 6.13 -7.93 17.35
N MET A 5 6.19 -6.80 16.62
CA MET A 5 5.24 -5.70 16.82
C MET A 5 3.80 -6.09 16.46
N GLY A 6 3.62 -6.87 15.40
CA GLY A 6 2.30 -7.41 15.04
C GLY A 6 1.71 -8.25 16.16
N ARG A 7 2.54 -9.11 16.78
CA ARG A 7 2.13 -9.96 17.90
C ARG A 7 1.83 -9.14 19.17
N ASP A 8 2.68 -8.17 19.50
CA ASP A 8 2.47 -7.27 20.64
C ASP A 8 1.17 -6.45 20.51
N HIS A 9 0.87 -5.98 19.30
CA HIS A 9 -0.38 -5.27 19.00
C HIS A 9 -1.60 -6.20 18.83
N GLY A 10 -1.45 -7.52 19.00
CA GLY A 10 -2.54 -8.48 18.84
C GLY A 10 -3.15 -8.50 17.44
N ILE A 11 -2.35 -8.23 16.41
CA ILE A 11 -2.79 -8.22 15.02
C ILE A 11 -3.19 -9.65 14.61
N PRO A 12 -4.41 -9.88 14.10
CA PRO A 12 -4.81 -11.18 13.61
C PRO A 12 -3.91 -11.72 12.50
N GLY A 13 -3.88 -13.05 12.35
CA GLY A 13 -3.16 -13.71 11.27
C GLY A 13 -3.63 -13.29 9.87
N TYR A 14 -2.79 -13.57 8.88
CA TYR A 14 -3.00 -13.22 7.48
C TYR A 14 -4.39 -13.61 6.93
N THR A 15 -4.84 -14.82 7.23
CA THR A 15 -6.10 -15.36 6.71
C THR A 15 -7.32 -14.58 7.17
N ALA A 16 -7.28 -13.99 8.38
CA ALA A 16 -8.36 -13.16 8.90
C ALA A 16 -8.52 -11.87 8.09
N PHE A 17 -7.40 -11.24 7.70
CA PHE A 17 -7.42 -10.05 6.86
C PHE A 17 -7.91 -10.34 5.44
N ARG A 18 -7.54 -11.50 4.86
CA ARG A 18 -8.11 -11.94 3.58
C ARG A 18 -9.63 -12.01 3.63
N SER A 19 -10.17 -12.67 4.65
CA SER A 19 -11.62 -12.75 4.86
C SER A 19 -12.25 -11.38 5.06
N ALA A 20 -11.66 -10.50 5.88
CA ALA A 20 -12.13 -9.12 6.09
C ALA A 20 -12.08 -8.25 4.81
N CYS A 21 -11.26 -8.64 3.84
CA CYS A 21 -11.15 -8.03 2.53
C CYS A 21 -12.03 -8.71 1.46
N GLY A 22 -12.82 -9.74 1.82
CA GLY A 22 -13.66 -10.48 0.87
C GLY A 22 -12.87 -11.36 -0.09
N LEU A 23 -11.60 -11.65 0.22
CA LEU A 23 -10.72 -12.49 -0.58
C LEU A 23 -10.84 -13.97 -0.16
N ARG A 24 -10.50 -14.89 -1.07
CA ARG A 24 -10.45 -16.33 -0.78
C ARG A 24 -9.52 -16.59 0.40
N ARG A 25 -10.03 -17.23 1.46
CA ARG A 25 -9.23 -17.65 2.63
C ARG A 25 -8.55 -19.00 2.34
N PRO A 26 -7.21 -19.10 2.38
CA PRO A 26 -6.54 -20.39 2.30
C PRO A 26 -6.81 -21.21 3.57
N SER A 27 -7.06 -22.51 3.42
CA SER A 27 -7.34 -23.44 4.54
C SER A 27 -6.10 -24.27 4.91
N ASN A 28 -5.09 -24.31 4.05
CA ASN A 28 -3.83 -25.00 4.27
C ASN A 28 -2.69 -24.27 3.52
N PHE A 29 -1.43 -24.66 3.75
CA PHE A 29 -0.28 -24.03 3.09
C PHE A 29 -0.26 -24.22 1.57
N THR A 30 -0.76 -25.34 1.04
CA THR A 30 -0.76 -25.60 -0.41
C THR A 30 -1.71 -24.69 -1.18
N ASP A 31 -2.77 -24.18 -0.53
CA ASP A 31 -3.70 -23.19 -1.09
C ASP A 31 -3.04 -21.82 -1.37
N LEU A 32 -1.79 -21.61 -0.91
CA LEU A 32 -1.02 -20.40 -1.17
C LEU A 32 -0.38 -20.38 -2.56
N ASN A 33 -0.20 -21.53 -3.22
CA ASN A 33 0.57 -21.65 -4.47
C ASN A 33 0.11 -20.71 -5.60
N ASP A 34 -1.17 -20.36 -5.66
CA ASP A 34 -1.75 -19.42 -6.61
C ASP A 34 -1.92 -17.98 -6.06
N ILE A 35 -1.66 -17.78 -4.76
CA ILE A 35 -1.80 -16.48 -4.07
C ILE A 35 -0.46 -15.75 -3.96
N ILE A 36 0.61 -16.48 -3.64
CA ILE A 36 1.92 -15.91 -3.30
C ILE A 36 2.94 -16.06 -4.43
N LEU A 37 4.01 -15.26 -4.37
CA LEU A 37 5.16 -15.35 -5.24
C LEU A 37 5.80 -16.75 -5.16
N GLN A 38 6.20 -17.30 -6.30
CA GLN A 38 6.84 -18.62 -6.39
C GLN A 38 8.21 -18.67 -5.69
N SER A 39 8.80 -17.51 -5.38
CA SER A 39 10.07 -17.41 -4.66
C SER A 39 9.95 -17.67 -3.16
N LEU A 40 8.73 -17.75 -2.60
CA LEU A 40 8.56 -18.11 -1.19
C LEU A 40 8.55 -19.64 -1.03
N ASP A 41 9.43 -20.13 -0.16
CA ASP A 41 9.49 -21.54 0.19
C ASP A 41 8.39 -21.89 1.21
N LEU A 42 7.40 -22.69 0.78
CA LEU A 42 6.31 -23.15 1.63
C LEU A 42 6.79 -24.16 2.68
N ASP A 43 7.82 -24.94 2.41
CA ASP A 43 8.33 -25.94 3.35
C ASP A 43 8.94 -25.26 4.58
N GLU A 44 9.54 -24.09 4.40
CA GLU A 44 10.05 -23.29 5.51
C GLU A 44 8.92 -22.69 6.35
N LEU A 45 7.82 -22.24 5.72
CA LEU A 45 6.65 -21.76 6.46
C LEU A 45 6.02 -22.86 7.32
N VAL A 46 5.93 -24.09 6.79
CA VAL A 46 5.37 -25.25 7.51
C VAL A 46 6.21 -25.62 8.72
N LYS A 47 7.53 -25.39 8.70
CA LYS A 47 8.40 -25.59 9.87
C LYS A 47 8.24 -24.51 10.94
N LEU A 48 7.84 -23.30 10.54
CA LEU A 48 7.78 -22.13 11.41
C LEU A 48 6.40 -21.92 12.05
N TYR A 49 5.34 -22.38 11.40
CA TYR A 49 3.95 -22.19 11.83
C TYR A 49 3.18 -23.50 11.79
N ASP A 50 2.47 -23.83 12.88
CA ASP A 50 1.69 -25.06 12.99
C ASP A 50 0.45 -25.06 12.07
N HIS A 51 -0.20 -23.89 11.91
CA HIS A 51 -1.37 -23.73 11.07
C HIS A 51 -1.30 -22.46 10.20
N ILE A 52 -1.95 -22.49 9.03
CA ILE A 52 -1.96 -21.35 8.09
C ILE A 52 -2.55 -20.07 8.71
N ASP A 53 -3.44 -20.23 9.68
CA ASP A 53 -4.08 -19.12 10.40
C ASP A 53 -3.16 -18.42 11.39
N ASP A 54 -2.05 -19.05 11.78
CA ASP A 54 -1.06 -18.50 12.70
C ASP A 54 -0.03 -17.63 11.97
N VAL A 55 0.00 -17.67 10.64
CA VAL A 55 0.99 -16.93 9.85
C VAL A 55 0.72 -15.44 9.95
N ASP A 56 1.72 -14.70 10.44
CA ASP A 56 1.64 -13.25 10.66
C ASP A 56 1.27 -12.51 9.36
N LEU A 57 0.40 -11.50 9.46
CA LEU A 57 -0.08 -10.71 8.32
C LEU A 57 1.05 -10.25 7.38
N PHE A 58 2.14 -9.72 7.95
CA PHE A 58 3.24 -9.17 7.16
C PHE A 58 4.04 -10.23 6.41
N VAL A 59 4.08 -11.48 6.88
CA VAL A 59 4.82 -12.56 6.20
C VAL A 59 4.16 -12.89 4.87
N LEU A 60 2.87 -13.21 4.88
CA LEU A 60 2.16 -13.57 3.66
C LEU A 60 1.65 -12.36 2.87
N GLY A 61 1.30 -11.26 3.54
CA GLY A 61 0.88 -10.03 2.86
C GLY A 61 1.97 -9.45 1.94
N MET A 62 3.24 -9.51 2.34
CA MET A 62 4.38 -9.10 1.50
C MET A 62 4.70 -10.11 0.40
N ALA A 63 4.33 -11.38 0.60
CA ALA A 63 4.59 -12.45 -0.35
C ALA A 63 3.49 -12.61 -1.40
N GLU A 64 2.35 -11.94 -1.26
CA GLU A 64 1.29 -11.97 -2.28
C GLU A 64 1.78 -11.45 -3.64
N ARG A 65 1.30 -12.09 -4.71
CA ARG A 65 1.54 -11.58 -6.06
C ARG A 65 0.84 -10.22 -6.24
N PRO A 66 1.56 -9.16 -6.65
CA PRO A 66 0.92 -7.90 -6.99
C PRO A 66 0.00 -8.03 -8.19
N GLU A 67 -1.08 -7.26 -8.21
CA GLU A 67 -1.91 -7.08 -9.40
C GLU A 67 -1.16 -6.27 -10.47
N LEU A 68 -1.60 -6.34 -11.74
CA LEU A 68 -0.96 -5.61 -12.83
C LEU A 68 -0.95 -4.10 -12.54
N GLY A 69 0.25 -3.52 -12.48
CA GLY A 69 0.45 -2.09 -12.18
C GLY A 69 0.44 -1.75 -10.68
N ALA A 70 0.27 -2.73 -9.79
CA ALA A 70 0.38 -2.57 -8.34
C ALA A 70 1.75 -3.01 -7.83
N LEU A 71 2.16 -2.45 -6.69
CA LEU A 71 3.40 -2.83 -5.98
C LEU A 71 3.15 -3.86 -4.88
N VAL A 72 1.91 -4.01 -4.43
CA VAL A 72 1.51 -4.89 -3.33
C VAL A 72 0.38 -5.81 -3.77
N GLY A 73 0.26 -6.95 -3.09
CA GLY A 73 -0.81 -7.90 -3.37
C GLY A 73 -2.20 -7.46 -2.87
N PRO A 74 -3.26 -8.19 -3.27
CA PRO A 74 -4.65 -7.85 -3.00
C PRO A 74 -4.99 -7.53 -1.54
N THR A 75 -4.40 -8.24 -0.56
CA THR A 75 -4.67 -8.03 0.87
C THR A 75 -4.16 -6.67 1.33
N PHE A 76 -2.91 -6.33 1.00
CA PHE A 76 -2.37 -5.01 1.34
C PHE A 76 -3.00 -3.90 0.51
N SER A 77 -3.34 -4.12 -0.77
CA SER A 77 -4.14 -3.18 -1.55
C SER A 77 -5.47 -2.85 -0.86
N CYS A 78 -6.18 -3.85 -0.33
CA CYS A 78 -7.41 -3.66 0.41
C CYS A 78 -7.20 -2.87 1.72
N ILE A 79 -6.22 -3.27 2.54
CA ILE A 79 -5.95 -2.62 3.84
C ILE A 79 -5.55 -1.15 3.64
N ILE A 80 -4.56 -0.92 2.78
CA ILE A 80 -4.03 0.41 2.46
C ILE A 80 -5.14 1.25 1.82
N GLY A 81 -5.85 0.71 0.82
CA GLY A 81 -6.94 1.42 0.13
C GLY A 81 -8.08 1.82 1.06
N LYS A 82 -8.53 0.92 1.94
CA LYS A 82 -9.55 1.24 2.96
C LYS A 82 -9.05 2.33 3.92
N GLN A 83 -7.79 2.30 4.34
CA GLN A 83 -7.23 3.32 5.22
C GLN A 83 -7.15 4.68 4.52
N PHE A 84 -6.61 4.75 3.31
CA PHE A 84 -6.54 5.97 2.50
C PHE A 84 -7.92 6.55 2.19
N GLN A 85 -8.91 5.70 1.92
CA GLN A 85 -10.30 6.14 1.72
C GLN A 85 -10.88 6.77 2.99
N LYS A 86 -10.66 6.17 4.16
CA LYS A 86 -11.16 6.68 5.44
C LYS A 86 -10.53 8.02 5.80
N ILE A 87 -9.21 8.18 5.67
CA ILE A 87 -8.55 9.46 5.96
C ILE A 87 -9.06 10.55 5.00
N ARG A 88 -9.21 10.24 3.70
CA ARG A 88 -9.70 11.20 2.71
C ARG A 88 -11.13 11.66 3.00
N ARG A 89 -12.04 10.72 3.27
CA ARG A 89 -13.46 11.01 3.50
C ARG A 89 -13.76 11.56 4.90
N GLY A 90 -12.96 11.16 5.89
CA GLY A 90 -13.11 11.57 7.28
C GLY A 90 -12.46 12.90 7.61
N ASP A 91 -11.59 13.41 6.74
CA ASP A 91 -10.93 14.69 6.94
C ASP A 91 -11.83 15.85 6.46
N ARG A 92 -12.30 16.65 7.42
CA ARG A 92 -13.06 17.87 7.15
C ARG A 92 -12.25 18.86 6.30
N PHE A 93 -10.93 18.88 6.45
CA PHE A 93 -10.01 19.76 5.76
C PHE A 93 -9.36 19.11 4.53
N TRP A 94 -9.88 17.97 4.05
CA TRP A 94 -9.43 17.43 2.77
C TRP A 94 -9.53 18.51 1.69
N TYR A 95 -8.44 18.78 0.98
CA TYR A 95 -8.29 19.99 0.17
C TYR A 95 -9.35 20.11 -0.94
N GLU A 96 -9.89 19.01 -1.44
CA GLU A 96 -10.93 19.01 -2.49
C GLU A 96 -12.37 19.13 -1.94
N ASN A 97 -12.55 19.21 -0.62
CA ASN A 97 -13.87 19.42 -0.05
C ASN A 97 -14.42 20.81 -0.43
N PHE A 98 -15.73 20.88 -0.63
CA PHE A 98 -16.45 22.10 -1.00
C PHE A 98 -17.24 22.72 0.18
N PHE A 99 -17.12 22.15 1.38
CA PHE A 99 -17.83 22.62 2.57
C PHE A 99 -17.13 23.85 3.17
N ALA A 100 -17.82 24.99 3.16
CA ALA A 100 -17.35 26.22 3.82
C ALA A 100 -17.29 26.04 5.35
N PRO A 101 -16.37 26.73 6.07
CA PRO A 101 -15.38 27.69 5.57
C PRO A 101 -14.02 27.08 5.20
N SER A 102 -13.86 25.75 5.24
CA SER A 102 -12.56 25.07 5.01
C SER A 102 -12.23 24.79 3.54
N ALA A 103 -13.14 25.09 2.62
CA ALA A 103 -12.96 24.85 1.19
C ALA A 103 -12.04 25.90 0.54
N PHE A 104 -11.18 25.44 -0.36
CA PHE A 104 -10.49 26.31 -1.32
C PHE A 104 -11.47 26.79 -2.41
N THR A 105 -11.18 27.94 -3.03
CA THR A 105 -11.90 28.35 -4.25
C THR A 105 -11.51 27.46 -5.43
N LEU A 106 -12.30 27.50 -6.52
CA LEU A 106 -11.99 26.74 -7.72
C LEU A 106 -10.64 27.17 -8.32
N GLU A 107 -10.36 28.47 -8.33
CA GLU A 107 -9.10 29.01 -8.84
C GLU A 107 -7.91 28.52 -7.99
N GLN A 108 -8.06 28.48 -6.66
CA GLN A 108 -7.03 27.93 -5.77
C GLN A 108 -6.82 26.42 -6.01
N LEU A 109 -7.89 25.65 -6.21
CA LEU A 109 -7.79 24.23 -6.52
C LEU A 109 -7.10 23.96 -7.86
N GLU A 110 -7.34 24.78 -8.87
CA GLU A 110 -6.65 24.71 -10.15
C GLU A 110 -5.14 24.94 -10.01
N GLU A 111 -4.71 25.89 -9.18
CA GLU A 111 -3.29 26.09 -8.89
C GLU A 111 -2.68 24.93 -8.10
N ILE A 112 -3.37 24.42 -7.07
CA ILE A 112 -2.91 23.27 -6.29
C ILE A 112 -2.68 22.05 -7.20
N ARG A 113 -3.58 21.79 -8.16
CA ARG A 113 -3.49 20.65 -9.08
C ARG A 113 -2.31 20.71 -10.05
N LYS A 114 -1.69 21.88 -10.26
CA LYS A 114 -0.46 22.02 -11.06
C LYS A 114 0.79 21.57 -10.29
N THR A 115 0.69 21.37 -8.98
CA THR A 115 1.81 20.98 -8.13
C THR A 115 2.31 19.58 -8.49
N THR A 116 3.62 19.43 -8.64
CA THR A 116 4.30 18.12 -8.77
C THR A 116 5.40 18.02 -7.73
N LEU A 117 5.73 16.80 -7.29
CA LEU A 117 6.87 16.60 -6.39
C LEU A 117 8.19 17.00 -7.04
N ALA A 118 8.31 16.86 -8.37
CA ALA A 118 9.44 17.38 -9.15
C ALA A 118 9.61 18.90 -8.95
N ARG A 119 8.51 19.67 -9.06
CA ARG A 119 8.54 21.12 -8.86
C ARG A 119 8.95 21.50 -7.44
N ILE A 120 8.41 20.81 -6.44
CA ILE A 120 8.76 21.03 -5.03
C ILE A 120 10.27 20.82 -4.82
N ILE A 121 10.85 19.76 -5.39
CA ILE A 121 12.29 19.49 -5.28
C ILE A 121 13.10 20.61 -5.95
N CYS A 122 12.75 21.03 -7.17
CA CYS A 122 13.45 22.10 -7.88
C CYS A 122 13.42 23.44 -7.14
N ASP A 123 12.26 23.83 -6.60
CA ASP A 123 12.13 25.13 -5.92
C ASP A 123 12.90 25.18 -4.59
N ASN A 124 13.25 24.03 -4.00
CA ASN A 124 13.82 23.92 -2.66
C ASN A 124 15.22 23.25 -2.62
N SER A 125 15.87 23.05 -3.76
CA SER A 125 17.21 22.45 -3.84
C SER A 125 18.20 23.38 -4.55
N ASP A 126 19.39 23.56 -3.97
CA ASP A 126 20.35 24.56 -4.46
C ASP A 126 20.92 24.27 -5.86
N ASN A 127 21.04 22.99 -6.24
CA ASN A 127 21.81 22.58 -7.44
C ASN A 127 21.05 21.63 -8.38
N ILE A 128 19.72 21.53 -8.27
CA ILE A 128 18.90 20.70 -9.17
C ILE A 128 18.36 21.57 -10.30
N GLN A 129 19.00 21.50 -11.46
CA GLN A 129 18.58 22.25 -12.66
C GLN A 129 17.62 21.45 -13.55
N GLN A 130 17.70 20.12 -13.50
CA GLN A 130 16.88 19.21 -14.29
C GLN A 130 16.45 18.02 -13.44
N ILE A 131 15.20 17.62 -13.60
CA ILE A 131 14.61 16.46 -12.94
C ILE A 131 13.55 15.86 -13.85
N GLN A 132 13.32 14.56 -13.74
CA GLN A 132 12.21 13.90 -14.43
C GLN A 132 10.85 14.47 -13.98
N PRO A 133 9.88 14.69 -14.89
CA PRO A 133 8.59 15.27 -14.53
C PRO A 133 7.79 14.46 -13.50
N ASN A 134 7.82 13.13 -13.62
CA ASN A 134 7.20 12.22 -12.66
C ASN A 134 8.28 11.49 -11.85
N VAL A 135 8.51 11.92 -10.61
CA VAL A 135 9.56 11.34 -9.75
C VAL A 135 9.24 9.95 -9.21
N PHE A 136 8.03 9.43 -9.43
CA PHE A 136 7.62 8.10 -8.98
C PHE A 136 7.87 7.00 -10.02
N THR A 137 8.19 7.36 -11.26
CA THR A 137 8.54 6.40 -12.32
C THR A 137 10.04 6.15 -12.36
N LEU A 138 10.45 5.00 -12.87
CA LEU A 138 11.85 4.78 -13.20
C LEU A 138 12.28 5.75 -14.31
N ALA A 139 13.54 6.19 -14.26
CA ALA A 139 14.11 7.02 -15.31
C ALA A 139 14.12 6.24 -16.63
N ASP A 140 13.59 6.86 -17.69
CA ASP A 140 13.72 6.30 -19.03
C ASP A 140 15.14 6.61 -19.55
N ILE A 141 15.90 5.56 -19.83
CA ILE A 141 17.25 5.66 -20.39
C ILE A 141 17.24 5.92 -21.91
N TYR A 142 16.06 5.92 -22.54
CA TYR A 142 15.88 6.06 -23.98
C TYR A 142 15.17 7.35 -24.40
N GLY A 143 15.20 8.39 -23.55
CA GLY A 143 14.54 9.69 -23.75
C GLY A 143 14.34 10.12 -25.21
#